data_AF-A0A534B0V2-F1
#
_entry.id   AF-A0A534B0V2-F1
#
_cell.length_a   1.000
_cell.length_b   1.000
_cell.length_c   1.000
_cell.angle_alpha   90.00
_cell.angle_beta   90.00
_cell.angle_gamma   90.00
#
_symmetry.space_group_name_H-M   'P 1'
#
loop_
_entity.id
_entity.type
_entity.pdbx_description
1 polymer ?
#
loop_
_entity_poly.entity_id
_entity_poly.type
_entity_poly.pdbx_seq_one_letter_code
_entity_poly.pdbx_strand_id
1 'polypeptide(L)'
;EFSVPEAAPDPRKPARLAATLRRLGYRCDSGNSGWVGPRPVLPDYLPGIGRVPGGARVFYAIGHHHLGLTLAPVTAELIVALVAGREPEHDVRGFDLRRFG
;
A
#
# COMPACT_ATOMS: atom_id res chain seq x y z
N GLU A 1 -1.41 -13.19 -3.83
CA GLU A 1 -2.23 -11.97 -3.81
C GLU A 1 -3.36 -12.10 -2.80
N PHE A 2 -3.95 -13.30 -2.66
CA PHE A 2 -4.96 -13.62 -1.63
C PHE A 2 -4.47 -14.62 -0.57
N SER A 3 -3.22 -14.46 -0.12
CA SER A 3 -2.65 -15.31 0.93
C SER A 3 -2.90 -14.66 2.29
N VAL A 4 -2.99 -15.45 3.36
CA VAL A 4 -3.01 -14.90 4.73
C VAL A 4 -1.73 -14.10 5.00
N PRO A 5 -1.78 -12.99 5.76
CA PRO A 5 -0.61 -12.12 6.01
C PRO A 5 0.62 -12.86 6.53
N GLU A 6 0.41 -13.94 7.29
CA GLU A 6 1.42 -14.78 7.92
C GLU A 6 1.82 -16.00 7.09
N ALA A 7 1.37 -16.10 5.83
CA ALA A 7 1.67 -17.24 4.99
C ALA A 7 3.18 -17.38 4.76
N ALA A 8 3.69 -18.61 4.79
CA ALA A 8 5.07 -18.87 4.43
C ALA A 8 5.36 -18.43 2.97
N PRO A 9 6.56 -17.90 2.69
CA PRO A 9 6.97 -17.59 1.32
C PRO A 9 6.89 -18.83 0.41
N ASP A 10 6.25 -18.69 -0.75
CA ASP A 10 6.19 -19.76 -1.74
C ASP A 10 7.52 -19.83 -2.53
N PRO A 11 8.33 -20.90 -2.37
CA PRO A 11 9.65 -21.00 -2.99
C PRO A 11 9.60 -21.06 -4.53
N ARG A 12 8.44 -21.39 -5.11
CA ARG A 12 8.27 -21.45 -6.58
C ARG A 12 8.30 -20.06 -7.21
N LYS A 13 7.88 -19.02 -6.48
CA LYS A 13 7.85 -17.62 -6.98
C LYS A 13 9.25 -17.06 -7.23
N PRO A 14 10.18 -17.05 -6.25
CA PRO A 14 11.55 -16.59 -6.49
C PRO A 14 12.27 -17.48 -7.50
N ALA A 15 12.01 -18.79 -7.54
CA ALA A 15 12.57 -19.67 -8.57
C ALA A 15 12.16 -19.27 -10.00
N ARG A 16 10.87 -18.95 -10.22
CA ARG A 16 10.37 -18.44 -11.52
C ARG A 16 10.97 -17.08 -11.88
N LEU A 17 11.10 -16.18 -10.91
CA LEU A 17 11.75 -14.88 -11.12
C LEU A 17 13.22 -15.06 -11.50
N ALA A 18 13.96 -15.90 -10.79
CA ALA A 18 15.37 -16.20 -11.07
C ALA A 18 15.55 -16.83 -12.46
N ALA A 19 14.69 -17.77 -12.86
CA ALA A 19 14.71 -18.36 -14.21
C ALA A 19 14.48 -17.29 -15.29
N THR A 20 13.55 -16.36 -15.06
CA THR A 20 13.27 -15.25 -15.98
C THR A 20 14.47 -14.32 -16.10
N LEU A 21 15.07 -13.92 -14.97
CA LEU A 21 16.26 -13.08 -14.94
C LEU A 21 17.44 -13.72 -15.67
N ARG A 22 17.68 -15.01 -15.48
CA ARG A 22 18.73 -15.76 -16.21
C ARG A 22 18.51 -15.76 -17.71
N ARG A 23 17.26 -15.95 -18.16
CA ARG A 23 16.91 -15.89 -19.59
C ARG A 23 17.15 -14.49 -20.18
N LEU A 24 17.03 -13.45 -19.37
CA LEU A 24 17.33 -12.06 -19.73
C LEU A 24 18.83 -11.72 -19.59
N GLY A 25 19.70 -12.68 -19.26
CA GLY A 25 21.14 -12.47 -19.09
C GLY A 25 21.56 -11.94 -17.72
N TYR A 26 20.63 -11.78 -16.77
CA TYR A 26 20.93 -11.32 -15.42
C TYR A 26 21.24 -12.49 -14.48
N ARG A 27 22.24 -12.32 -13.61
CA ARG A 27 22.50 -13.22 -12.48
C ARG A 27 21.94 -12.59 -11.20
N CYS A 28 21.18 -13.37 -10.44
CA CYS A 28 20.64 -12.97 -9.14
C CYS A 28 20.96 -14.07 -8.13
N ASP A 29 22.10 -13.95 -7.45
CA ASP A 29 22.45 -14.74 -6.26
C ASP A 29 22.24 -13.84 -5.05
N SER A 30 21.02 -13.82 -4.52
CA SER A 30 20.72 -12.93 -3.39
C SER A 30 21.16 -13.49 -2.05
N GLY A 31 21.53 -14.77 -1.96
CA GLY A 31 21.93 -15.45 -0.71
C GLY A 31 20.89 -15.39 0.42
N ASN A 32 19.71 -14.82 0.15
CA ASN A 32 18.76 -14.40 1.17
C ASN A 32 17.56 -15.34 1.16
N SER A 33 17.07 -15.69 2.36
CA SER A 33 15.78 -16.36 2.51
C SER A 33 14.68 -15.44 1.98
N GLY A 34 13.96 -15.84 0.94
CA GLY A 34 12.89 -15.03 0.36
C GLY A 34 11.86 -14.62 1.42
N TRP A 35 11.25 -13.45 1.25
CA TRP A 35 10.22 -12.94 2.15
C TRP A 35 8.90 -12.73 1.39
N VAL A 36 7.81 -12.63 2.15
CA VAL A 36 6.49 -12.24 1.64
C VAL A 36 5.87 -11.26 2.62
N GLY A 37 5.07 -10.33 2.11
CA GLY A 37 4.28 -9.41 2.92
C GLY A 37 2.99 -9.00 2.22
N PRO A 38 1.99 -8.57 2.99
CA PRO A 38 0.72 -8.13 2.46
C PRO A 38 0.85 -6.82 1.69
N ARG A 39 -0.01 -6.63 0.70
CA ARG A 39 -0.22 -5.36 0.00
C ARG A 39 -1.64 -4.90 0.32
N PRO A 40 -1.84 -3.88 1.15
CA PRO A 40 -3.18 -3.38 1.46
C PRO A 40 -3.78 -2.73 0.21
N VAL A 41 -4.92 -3.24 -0.27
CA VAL A 41 -5.61 -2.77 -1.49
C VAL A 41 -7.08 -2.55 -1.17
N LEU A 42 -7.64 -1.46 -1.69
CA LEU A 42 -9.08 -1.20 -1.68
C LEU A 42 -9.71 -1.61 -3.03
N PRO A 43 -11.02 -1.89 -3.10
CA PRO A 43 -11.67 -2.44 -4.30
C PRO A 43 -11.47 -1.65 -5.60
N ASP A 44 -11.21 -0.35 -5.50
CA ASP A 44 -11.02 0.56 -6.63
C ASP A 44 -9.54 0.91 -6.92
N TYR A 45 -8.60 0.27 -6.22
CA TYR A 45 -7.16 0.52 -6.32
C TYR A 45 -6.70 1.94 -5.93
N LEU A 46 -7.57 2.75 -5.32
CA LEU A 46 -7.22 4.06 -4.77
C LEU A 46 -6.99 3.98 -3.25
N PRO A 47 -6.14 4.83 -2.65
CA PRO A 47 -5.99 4.85 -1.20
C PRO A 47 -7.27 5.32 -0.50
N GLY A 48 -7.39 4.97 0.77
CA GLY A 48 -8.37 5.53 1.71
C GLY A 48 -7.69 6.60 2.55
N ILE A 49 -8.06 7.87 2.38
CA ILE A 49 -7.51 9.01 3.13
C ILE A 49 -8.67 9.88 3.63
N GLY A 50 -8.75 10.12 4.93
CA GLY A 50 -9.83 10.93 5.48
C GLY A 50 -10.02 10.79 6.98
N ARG A 51 -11.19 11.24 7.44
CA ARG A 51 -11.61 11.20 8.85
C ARG A 51 -12.85 10.33 9.00
N VAL A 52 -12.90 9.53 10.07
CA VAL A 52 -14.08 8.72 10.39
C VAL A 52 -15.26 9.64 10.76
N PRO A 53 -16.41 9.55 10.08
CA PRO A 53 -17.61 10.32 10.43
C PRO A 53 -18.11 9.96 11.84
N GLY A 54 -18.52 10.94 12.64
CA GLY A 54 -18.97 10.72 14.02
C GLY A 54 -17.87 10.28 15.00
N GLY A 55 -16.68 9.93 14.51
CA GLY A 55 -15.52 9.60 15.33
C GLY A 55 -14.84 10.86 15.88
N ALA A 56 -14.65 10.89 17.21
CA ALA A 56 -13.81 11.90 17.83
C ALA A 56 -12.34 11.65 17.45
N ARG A 57 -11.83 12.42 16.48
CA ARG A 57 -10.41 12.51 16.10
C ARG A 57 -9.77 11.22 15.55
N VAL A 58 -10.54 10.35 14.89
CA VAL A 58 -9.99 9.17 14.19
C VAL A 58 -9.80 9.47 12.69
N PHE A 59 -8.60 9.23 12.18
CA PHE A 59 -8.20 9.46 10.78
C PHE A 59 -7.68 8.15 10.18
N TYR A 60 -7.76 8.03 8.86
CA TYR A 60 -7.29 6.86 8.12
C TYR A 60 -6.46 7.27 6.91
N ALA A 61 -5.41 6.48 6.64
CA ALA A 61 -4.50 6.59 5.49
C ALA A 61 -4.03 5.17 5.13
N ILE A 62 -4.84 4.45 4.34
CA ILE A 62 -4.65 3.01 4.05
C ILE A 62 -4.76 2.71 2.55
N GLY A 63 -4.45 1.49 2.15
CA GLY A 63 -4.83 0.97 0.82
C GLY A 63 -3.93 1.41 -0.34
N HIS A 64 -2.74 1.92 -0.08
CA HIS A 64 -1.81 2.42 -1.11
C HIS A 64 -1.17 1.35 -2.00
N HIS A 65 -1.56 0.08 -1.88
CA HIS A 65 -1.08 -1.04 -2.70
C HIS A 65 0.45 -1.11 -2.78
N HIS A 66 1.01 -0.93 -3.99
CA HIS A 66 2.45 -1.04 -4.28
C HIS A 66 3.14 0.32 -4.27
N LEU A 67 2.36 1.39 -4.05
CA LEU A 67 2.82 2.79 -4.09
C LEU A 67 2.88 3.41 -2.69
N GLY A 68 2.68 2.63 -1.62
CA GLY A 68 2.68 3.14 -0.25
C GLY A 68 3.95 3.90 0.13
N LEU A 69 5.14 3.39 -0.24
CA LEU A 69 6.39 4.09 0.02
C LEU A 69 6.51 5.38 -0.80
N THR A 70 6.18 5.33 -2.08
CA THR A 70 6.23 6.47 -3.01
C THR A 70 5.26 7.58 -2.58
N LEU A 71 4.07 7.22 -2.11
CA LEU A 71 3.00 8.16 -1.75
C LEU A 71 3.02 8.55 -0.26
N ALA A 72 3.93 8.01 0.54
CA ALA A 72 4.00 8.30 1.97
C ALA A 72 4.17 9.80 2.27
N PRO A 73 5.06 10.56 1.60
CA PRO A 73 5.25 11.98 1.90
C PRO A 73 3.99 12.81 1.69
N VAL A 74 3.38 12.74 0.50
CA VAL A 74 2.15 13.49 0.20
C VAL A 74 0.97 13.04 1.07
N THR A 75 0.86 11.75 1.37
CA THR A 75 -0.18 11.26 2.28
C THR A 75 -0.01 11.85 3.69
N ALA A 76 1.22 11.98 4.17
CA ALA A 76 1.50 12.58 5.47
C ALA A 76 1.09 14.05 5.52
N GLU A 77 1.39 14.82 4.47
CA GLU A 77 0.99 16.24 4.36
C GLU A 77 -0.53 16.41 4.40
N LEU A 78 -1.25 15.57 3.66
CA LEU A 78 -2.72 15.56 3.66
C LEU A 78 -3.29 15.22 5.04
N ILE A 79 -2.75 14.20 5.71
CA ILE A 79 -3.17 13.83 7.06
C ILE A 79 -2.87 14.93 8.07
N VAL A 80 -1.71 15.58 7.99
CA VAL A 80 -1.36 16.70 8.88
C VAL A 80 -2.35 17.86 8.72
N ALA A 81 -2.73 18.20 7.48
CA ALA A 81 -3.75 19.23 7.23
C ALA A 81 -5.10 18.85 7.86
N LEU A 82 -5.57 17.62 7.63
CA LEU A 82 -6.83 17.11 8.19
C LEU A 82 -6.84 17.10 9.72
N VAL A 83 -5.75 16.66 10.36
CA VAL A 83 -5.61 16.66 11.83
C VAL A 83 -5.60 18.08 12.39
N ALA A 84 -4.95 19.01 11.70
CA ALA A 84 -4.88 20.42 12.08
C ALA A 84 -6.18 21.20 11.79
N GLY A 85 -7.18 20.58 11.15
CA GLY A 85 -8.40 21.26 10.72
C GLY A 85 -8.17 22.31 9.62
N ARG A 86 -7.12 22.12 8.81
CA ARG A 86 -6.80 22.97 7.66
C ARG A 86 -7.25 22.30 6.37
N GLU A 87 -7.48 23.10 5.33
CA GLU A 87 -7.70 22.58 3.99
C GLU A 87 -6.42 21.89 3.49
N PRO A 88 -6.48 20.62 3.03
CA PRO A 88 -5.34 19.95 2.43
C PRO A 88 -4.96 20.58 1.08
N GLU A 89 -3.68 20.49 0.71
CA GLU A 89 -3.18 21.02 -0.57
C GLU A 89 -3.80 20.33 -1.80
N HIS A 90 -4.20 19.07 -1.65
CA HIS A 90 -4.91 18.32 -2.69
C HIS A 90 -6.25 17.82 -2.18
N ASP A 91 -7.26 17.84 -3.05
CA ASP A 91 -8.60 17.36 -2.73
C ASP A 91 -8.58 15.87 -2.37
N VAL A 92 -9.00 15.56 -1.15
CA VAL A 92 -9.04 14.19 -0.61
C VAL A 92 -10.41 13.54 -0.74
N ARG A 93 -11.44 14.23 -1.26
CA ARG A 93 -12.82 13.70 -1.33
C ARG A 93 -12.91 12.38 -2.10
N GLY A 94 -12.13 12.23 -3.17
CA GLY A 94 -12.05 11.00 -3.95
C GLY A 94 -11.42 9.81 -3.19
N PHE A 95 -10.72 10.07 -2.09
CA PHE A 95 -10.07 9.07 -1.25
C PHE A 95 -10.84 8.77 0.04
N ASP A 96 -11.99 9.39 0.26
CA ASP A 96 -12.84 9.09 1.41
C ASP A 96 -13.37 7.65 1.32
N LEU A 97 -13.39 6.92 2.43
CA LEU A 97 -13.94 5.56 2.49
C LEU A 97 -15.45 5.51 2.25
N ARG A 98 -16.17 6.61 2.46
CA ARG A 98 -17.61 6.74 2.15
C ARG A 98 -17.95 6.51 0.67
N ARG A 99 -16.96 6.49 -0.22
CA ARG A 99 -17.16 6.11 -1.63
C ARG A 99 -17.61 4.66 -1.82
N PHE A 100 -17.50 3.82 -0.79
CA PHE A 100 -17.92 2.42 -0.82
C PHE A 100 -19.29 2.15 -0.17
N GLY A 101 -19.97 3.17 0.38
CA GLY A 101 -21.24 3.03 1.12
C GLY A 101 -21.05 3.12 2.62
#